data_AF-A0A8T4SQ79-F1
#
_entry.id   AF-A0A8T4SQ79-F1
#
_cell.length_a   1.000
_cell.length_b   1.000
_cell.length_c   1.000
_cell.angle_alpha   90.00
_cell.angle_beta   90.00
_cell.angle_gamma   90.00
#
_symmetry.space_group_name_H-M   'P 1'
#
loop_
_entity.id
_entity.type
_entity.pdbx_description
1 polymer ?
#
loop_
_entity_poly.entity_id
_entity_poly.type
_entity_poly.pdbx_seq_one_letter_code
_entity_poly.pdbx_strand_id
1 'polypeptide(L)'
;MRTAQHPLDKYAMQTITVGGLPVNFQRTVRVPEGKLNDLPAGLGSFPIYRVQDFRQGCPDTWRAEGYFMPMYPQEAMWLNFQGSYQNPRAAIIAAGNINAITGKPFDGGYIQADKRESGTLDIKLET
;
A
#
# COMPACT_ATOMS: atom_id res chain seq x y z
N MET A 1 16.70 14.78 -18.79
CA MET A 1 15.29 14.93 -19.22
C MET A 1 14.58 15.74 -18.15
N ARG A 2 14.14 16.97 -18.43
CA ARG A 2 13.32 17.75 -17.49
C ARG A 2 11.90 17.21 -17.56
N THR A 3 11.46 16.48 -16.54
CA THR A 3 10.05 16.13 -16.39
C THR A 3 9.28 17.43 -16.25
N ALA A 4 8.39 17.74 -17.19
CA ALA A 4 7.44 18.82 -17.01
C ALA A 4 6.61 18.49 -15.76
N GLN A 5 6.51 19.44 -14.83
CA GLN A 5 5.70 19.29 -13.62
C GLN A 5 4.26 19.00 -14.05
N HIS A 6 3.73 17.82 -13.70
CA HIS A 6 2.35 17.49 -14.04
C HIS A 6 1.42 18.35 -13.15
N PRO A 7 0.30 18.90 -13.65
CA PRO A 7 -0.56 19.80 -12.88
C PRO A 7 -1.07 19.23 -11.54
N LEU A 8 -1.10 17.90 -11.44
CA LEU A 8 -1.52 17.17 -10.24
C LEU A 8 -0.41 17.03 -9.20
N ASP A 9 0.86 17.27 -9.53
CA ASP A 9 2.00 17.02 -8.63
C ASP A 9 1.87 17.75 -7.29
N LYS A 10 1.26 18.94 -7.27
CA LYS A 10 1.01 19.71 -6.04
C LYS A 10 0.05 19.04 -5.05
N TYR A 11 -0.75 18.08 -5.51
CA TYR A 11 -1.68 17.29 -4.70
C TYR A 11 -1.14 15.87 -4.42
N ALA A 12 -0.03 15.49 -5.05
CA ALA A 12 0.53 14.17 -4.93
C ALA A 12 1.17 13.97 -3.56
N MET A 13 0.73 12.94 -2.85
CA MET A 13 1.45 12.38 -1.71
C MET A 13 2.17 11.09 -2.11
N GLN A 14 3.13 10.67 -1.32
CA GLN A 14 3.87 9.41 -1.56
C GLN A 14 3.59 8.36 -0.49
N THR A 15 3.10 8.80 0.67
CA THR A 15 2.87 7.95 1.83
C THR A 15 1.49 8.21 2.37
N ILE A 16 0.76 7.14 2.70
CA ILE A 16 -0.48 7.21 3.48
C ILE A 16 -0.22 6.69 4.89
N THR A 17 -1.02 7.13 5.86
CA THR A 17 -0.95 6.60 7.23
C THR A 17 -2.24 5.87 7.55
N VAL A 18 -2.14 4.58 7.87
CA VAL A 18 -3.29 3.72 8.23
C VAL A 18 -3.07 3.18 9.64
N GLY A 19 -3.94 3.52 10.59
CA GLY A 19 -3.80 3.08 11.98
C GLY A 19 -2.48 3.50 12.64
N GLY A 20 -1.87 4.60 12.18
CA GLY A 20 -0.55 5.07 12.62
C GLY A 20 0.65 4.36 11.97
N LEU A 21 0.43 3.50 10.97
CA LEU A 21 1.48 2.91 10.14
C LEU A 21 1.62 3.71 8.83
N PRO A 22 2.76 4.40 8.59
CA PRO A 22 3.03 5.00 7.30
C PRO A 22 3.38 3.91 6.28
N VAL A 23 2.71 3.96 5.12
CA VAL A 23 2.87 3.03 4.02
C VAL A 23 3.16 3.80 2.75
N ASN A 24 4.24 3.44 2.08
CA ASN A 24 4.64 4.02 0.81
C ASN A 24 4.59 2.95 -0.29
N PHE A 25 4.13 3.33 -1.48
CA PHE A 25 3.88 2.41 -2.58
C PHE A 25 4.97 2.58 -3.64
N GLN A 26 5.75 1.55 -3.90
CA GLN A 26 6.95 1.61 -4.71
C GLN A 26 6.75 0.90 -6.05
N ARG A 27 7.24 1.52 -7.13
CA ARG A 27 7.37 0.88 -8.44
C ARG A 27 8.46 -0.18 -8.40
N THR A 28 8.23 -1.29 -9.09
CA THR A 28 9.23 -2.35 -9.24
C THR A 28 9.93 -2.29 -10.58
N VAL A 29 11.16 -2.83 -10.63
CA VAL A 29 11.85 -3.12 -11.89
C VAL A 29 11.39 -4.49 -12.38
N ARG A 30 11.01 -4.59 -13.66
CA ARG A 30 10.82 -5.90 -14.31
C ARG A 30 12.19 -6.44 -14.71
N VAL A 31 12.57 -7.55 -14.10
CA VAL A 31 13.86 -8.19 -14.33
C VAL A 31 13.64 -9.52 -15.07
N PRO A 32 14.39 -9.79 -16.16
CA PRO A 32 14.40 -11.12 -16.76
C PRO A 32 14.89 -12.17 -15.77
N GLU A 33 14.30 -13.36 -15.84
CA GLU A 33 14.74 -14.50 -15.04
C GLU A 33 16.17 -14.94 -15.40
N GLY A 34 16.91 -15.47 -14.42
CA GLY A 34 18.17 -16.19 -14.65
C GLY A 34 19.44 -15.36 -14.76
N LYS A 35 19.39 -14.06 -14.44
CA LYS A 35 20.59 -13.20 -14.38
C LYS A 35 20.69 -12.49 -13.03
N LEU A 36 21.92 -12.36 -12.53
CA LEU A 36 22.21 -11.41 -11.46
C LEU A 36 22.15 -10.00 -12.07
N ASN A 37 21.41 -9.11 -11.41
CA ASN A 37 21.25 -7.73 -11.88
C ASN A 37 21.53 -6.77 -10.71
N ASP A 38 22.32 -5.73 -10.98
CA ASP A 38 22.61 -4.66 -10.01
C ASP A 38 21.56 -3.55 -10.13
N LEU A 39 20.32 -3.91 -9.79
CA LEU A 39 19.16 -3.02 -9.94
C LEU A 39 18.81 -2.37 -8.60
N PRO A 40 18.31 -1.12 -8.62
CA PRO A 40 17.79 -0.50 -7.42
C PRO A 40 16.59 -1.28 -6.88
N ALA A 41 16.38 -1.24 -5.57
CA ALA A 41 15.26 -1.91 -4.91
C ALA A 41 13.86 -1.45 -5.40
N GLY A 42 13.78 -0.33 -6.12
CA GLY A 42 12.57 0.16 -6.77
C GLY A 42 12.85 1.30 -7.76
N LEU A 43 11.83 1.67 -8.53
CA LEU A 43 11.86 2.79 -9.48
C LEU A 43 11.19 4.06 -8.93
N GLY A 44 11.09 4.15 -7.61
CA GLY A 44 10.50 5.28 -6.90
C GLY A 44 9.02 5.11 -6.56
N SER A 45 8.51 6.05 -5.77
CA SER A 45 7.14 6.02 -5.24
C SER A 45 6.09 6.30 -6.31
N PHE A 46 4.92 5.66 -6.21
CA PHE A 46 3.72 6.12 -6.89
C PHE A 46 3.25 7.46 -6.29
N PRO A 47 2.79 8.42 -7.12
CA PRO A 47 2.01 9.53 -6.62
C PRO A 47 0.62 9.02 -6.21
N ILE A 48 0.15 9.49 -5.06
CA ILE A 48 -1.11 9.10 -4.45
C ILE A 48 -1.97 10.35 -4.31
N TYR A 49 -3.26 10.20 -4.55
CA TYR A 49 -4.24 11.27 -4.52
C TYR A 49 -5.44 10.85 -3.67
N ARG A 50 -6.03 11.77 -2.92
CA ARG A 50 -7.27 11.50 -2.19
C ARG A 50 -8.47 11.67 -3.11
N VAL A 51 -9.43 10.76 -3.03
CA VAL A 51 -10.65 10.83 -3.84
C VAL A 51 -11.45 12.11 -3.54
N GLN A 52 -11.54 12.52 -2.27
CA GLN A 52 -12.26 13.72 -1.86
C GLN A 52 -11.78 15.00 -2.58
N ASP A 53 -10.49 15.10 -2.91
CA ASP A 53 -9.90 16.30 -3.54
C ASP A 53 -10.27 16.38 -5.03
N PHE A 54 -10.74 15.27 -5.61
CA PHE A 54 -11.06 15.10 -7.03
C PHE A 54 -12.48 14.58 -7.26
N ARG A 55 -13.39 14.78 -6.31
CA ARG A 55 -14.69 14.08 -6.28
C ARG A 55 -15.48 14.19 -7.59
N GLN A 56 -15.44 15.35 -8.25
CA GLN A 56 -16.15 15.59 -9.52
C GLN A 56 -15.62 14.76 -10.70
N GLY A 57 -14.36 14.32 -10.65
CA GLY A 57 -13.73 13.52 -11.70
C GLY A 57 -13.62 12.02 -11.37
N CYS A 58 -14.01 11.61 -10.17
CA CYS A 58 -13.95 10.22 -9.73
C CYS A 58 -15.31 9.51 -9.93
N PRO A 59 -15.33 8.19 -10.20
CA PRO A 59 -16.56 7.40 -10.19
C PRO A 59 -17.31 7.52 -8.86
N ASP A 60 -18.65 7.55 -8.91
CA ASP A 60 -19.48 7.69 -7.71
C ASP A 60 -19.28 6.56 -6.71
N THR A 61 -18.92 5.37 -7.18
CA THR A 61 -18.65 4.18 -6.37
C THR A 61 -17.39 4.30 -5.50
N TRP A 62 -16.49 5.23 -5.81
CA TRP A 62 -15.29 5.44 -5.01
C TRP A 62 -15.65 6.06 -3.67
N ARG A 63 -15.05 5.59 -2.58
CA ARG A 63 -15.24 6.19 -1.24
C ARG A 63 -14.51 7.51 -1.15
N ALA A 64 -15.10 8.52 -0.50
CA ALA A 64 -14.47 9.84 -0.32
C ALA A 64 -13.11 9.76 0.42
N GLU A 65 -13.05 8.91 1.46
CA GLU A 65 -11.85 8.59 2.25
C GLU A 65 -10.83 7.72 1.48
N GLY A 66 -11.15 7.34 0.25
CA GLY A 66 -10.30 6.51 -0.59
C GLY A 66 -9.10 7.26 -1.15
N TYR A 67 -8.15 6.48 -1.66
CA TYR A 67 -6.98 6.98 -2.36
C TYR A 67 -6.92 6.33 -3.75
N PHE A 68 -6.34 7.03 -4.71
CA PHE A 68 -6.06 6.48 -6.04
C PHE A 68 -4.66 6.88 -6.48
N MET A 69 -4.12 6.09 -7.40
CA MET A 69 -2.77 6.26 -7.95
C MET A 69 -2.80 5.89 -9.44
N PRO A 70 -2.18 6.70 -10.32
CA PRO A 70 -2.05 6.39 -11.72
C PRO A 70 -1.08 5.23 -11.90
N MET A 71 -1.56 4.15 -12.48
CA MET A 71 -0.82 2.90 -12.68
C MET A 71 -1.11 2.38 -14.09
N TYR A 72 -0.07 1.97 -14.82
CA TYR A 72 -0.27 1.33 -16.12
C TYR A 72 -0.88 -0.07 -15.94
N PRO A 73 -1.66 -0.58 -16.92
CA PRO A 73 -2.12 -1.95 -16.90
C PRO A 73 -0.95 -2.91 -16.69
N GLN A 74 -1.11 -3.86 -15.76
CA GLN A 74 -0.08 -4.84 -15.38
C GLN A 74 1.21 -4.23 -14.79
N GLU A 75 1.24 -2.96 -14.39
CA GLU A 75 2.38 -2.45 -13.62
C GLU A 75 2.44 -3.16 -12.25
N ALA A 76 3.65 -3.49 -11.79
CA ALA A 76 3.84 -4.17 -10.52
C ALA A 76 4.32 -3.18 -9.44
N MET A 77 3.99 -3.49 -8.20
CA MET A 77 4.12 -2.62 -7.04
C MET A 77 4.49 -3.43 -5.81
N TRP A 78 5.24 -2.81 -4.89
CA TRP A 78 5.43 -3.33 -3.54
C TRP A 78 5.13 -2.25 -2.49
N LEU A 79 4.86 -2.68 -1.26
CA LEU A 79 4.54 -1.82 -0.12
C LEU A 79 5.77 -1.68 0.77
N ASN A 80 6.19 -0.44 0.99
CA ASN A 80 7.24 -0.08 1.95
C ASN A 80 6.60 0.38 3.26
N PHE A 81 6.63 -0.48 4.27
CA PHE A 81 6.10 -0.20 5.62
C PHE A 81 7.14 0.53 6.46
N GLN A 82 6.84 1.75 6.90
CA GLN A 82 7.74 2.60 7.68
C GLN A 82 7.39 2.54 9.17
N GLY A 83 7.34 1.32 9.71
CA GLY A 83 7.06 1.08 11.13
C GLY A 83 8.27 1.34 12.04
N SER A 84 8.01 1.40 13.35
CA SER A 84 9.04 1.52 14.39
C SER A 84 9.01 0.27 15.27
N TYR A 85 10.18 -0.26 15.62
CA TYR A 85 10.31 -1.39 16.55
C TYR A 85 9.77 -1.07 17.95
N GLN A 86 9.79 0.20 18.34
CA GLN A 86 9.27 0.68 19.63
C GLN A 86 7.74 0.70 19.67
N ASN A 87 7.08 0.68 18.51
CA ASN A 87 5.62 0.70 18.40
C ASN A 87 5.18 -0.20 17.24
N PRO A 88 5.27 -1.53 17.40
CA PRO A 88 4.94 -2.48 16.35
C PRO A 88 3.47 -2.36 15.94
N ARG A 89 3.21 -2.49 14.64
CA ARG A 89 1.87 -2.43 14.05
C ARG A 89 1.60 -3.70 13.26
N ALA A 90 0.36 -4.17 13.34
CA ALA A 90 -0.15 -5.22 12.48
C ALA A 90 -1.06 -4.58 11.42
N ALA A 91 -1.00 -5.09 10.19
CA ALA A 91 -1.86 -4.66 9.09
C ALA A 91 -2.38 -5.90 8.35
N ILE A 92 -3.65 -5.85 7.96
CA ILE A 92 -4.25 -6.83 7.04
C ILE A 92 -4.29 -6.18 5.67
N ILE A 93 -3.72 -6.87 4.68
CA ILE A 93 -3.68 -6.39 3.30
C ILE A 93 -4.63 -7.25 2.47
N ALA A 94 -5.47 -6.60 1.68
CA ALA A 94 -6.36 -7.26 0.73
C ALA A 94 -6.28 -6.57 -0.63
N ALA A 95 -6.39 -7.36 -1.70
CA ALA A 95 -6.44 -6.89 -3.08
C ALA A 95 -7.57 -7.60 -3.81
N GLY A 96 -8.41 -6.86 -4.55
CA GLY A 96 -9.54 -7.46 -5.26
C GLY A 96 -10.55 -8.16 -4.33
N ASN A 97 -10.70 -7.69 -3.09
CA ASN A 97 -11.51 -8.31 -2.04
C ASN A 97 -11.04 -9.70 -1.59
N ILE A 98 -9.73 -9.99 -1.74
CA ILE A 98 -9.07 -11.22 -1.28
C ILE A 98 -7.95 -10.84 -0.31
N ASN A 99 -7.86 -11.53 0.83
CA ASN A 99 -6.74 -11.37 1.76
C ASN A 99 -5.43 -11.80 1.09
N ALA A 100 -4.43 -10.92 1.09
CA ALA A 100 -3.18 -11.10 0.36
C ALA A 100 -2.27 -12.20 0.94
N ILE A 101 -2.50 -12.63 2.18
CA ILE A 101 -1.72 -13.68 2.84
C ILE A 101 -2.45 -15.02 2.78
N THR A 102 -3.74 -15.05 3.12
CA THR A 102 -4.51 -16.30 3.23
C THR A 102 -5.15 -16.73 1.91
N GLY A 103 -5.34 -15.81 0.96
CA GLY A 103 -6.04 -16.08 -0.30
C GLY A 103 -7.56 -16.24 -0.17
N LYS A 104 -8.12 -16.06 1.04
CA LYS A 104 -9.56 -16.14 1.30
C LYS A 104 -10.28 -14.82 0.99
N PRO A 105 -11.61 -14.84 0.75
CA PRO A 105 -12.42 -13.64 0.66
C PRO A 105 -12.17 -12.71 1.85
N PHE A 106 -12.00 -11.41 1.57
CA PHE A 106 -11.82 -10.40 2.60
C PHE A 106 -13.19 -10.00 3.16
N ASP A 107 -13.36 -10.16 4.47
CA ASP A 107 -14.61 -9.96 5.22
C ASP A 107 -14.66 -8.63 5.98
N GLY A 108 -13.75 -7.71 5.67
CA GLY A 108 -13.63 -6.41 6.35
C GLY A 108 -12.52 -6.36 7.40
N GLY A 109 -11.89 -7.50 7.73
CA GLY A 109 -10.62 -7.58 8.43
C GLY A 109 -10.64 -6.96 9.83
N TYR A 110 -10.95 -7.74 10.85
CA TYR A 110 -10.71 -7.34 12.23
C TYR A 110 -9.40 -7.94 12.72
N ILE A 111 -8.48 -7.09 13.22
CA ILE A 111 -7.31 -7.57 13.93
C ILE A 111 -7.77 -7.91 15.35
N GLN A 112 -8.08 -9.18 15.61
CA GLN A 112 -8.25 -9.67 16.97
C GLN A 112 -6.85 -9.89 17.56
N ALA A 113 -6.48 -9.04 18.52
CA ALA A 113 -5.26 -9.19 19.28
C ALA A 113 -5.62 -9.73 20.67
N ASP A 114 -5.50 -11.04 20.85
CA ASP A 114 -5.56 -11.63 22.19
C ASP A 114 -4.26 -11.32 22.93
N LYS A 115 -4.36 -10.52 24.00
CA LYS A 115 -3.22 -10.21 24.86
C LYS A 115 -2.95 -11.41 25.76
N ARG A 116 -1.89 -12.18 25.51
CA ARG A 116 -1.45 -13.26 26.42
C ARG A 116 -0.66 -12.71 27.60
N GLU A 117 -0.68 -13.45 28.71
CA GLU A 117 -0.01 -13.11 29.97
C GLU A 117 1.53 -12.90 29.84
N SER A 118 2.17 -13.40 28.77
CA SER A 118 3.61 -13.29 28.54
C SER A 118 4.08 -11.97 27.92
N GLY A 119 3.18 -11.06 27.55
CA GLY A 119 3.53 -9.78 26.92
C GLY A 119 4.00 -9.88 25.46
N THR A 120 4.04 -11.08 24.86
CA THR A 120 4.29 -11.29 23.43
C THR A 120 2.97 -11.30 22.66
N LEU A 121 2.91 -10.54 21.56
CA LEU A 121 1.76 -10.52 20.64
C LEU A 121 1.87 -11.69 19.66
N ASP A 122 1.05 -12.74 19.84
CA ASP A 122 0.84 -13.76 18.81
C ASP A 122 -0.17 -13.24 17.80
N ILE A 123 0.29 -12.77 16.64
CA ILE A 123 -0.60 -12.43 15.52
C ILE A 123 -0.97 -13.74 14.81
N LYS A 124 -2.11 -14.34 15.19
CA LYS A 124 -2.69 -15.44 14.41
C LYS A 124 -3.39 -14.84 13.19
N LEU A 125 -2.79 -15.03 12.02
CA LEU A 125 -3.49 -14.88 10.75
C LEU A 125 -4.32 -16.15 10.59
N GLU A 126 -5.63 -16.09 10.87
CA GLU A 126 -6.49 -17.26 10.70
C GLU A 126 -6.44 -17.74 9.25
N THR A 127 -5.95 -18.96 9.04
CA THR A 127 -5.81 -19.60 7.73
C THR A 127 -7.12 -20.09 7.18
#